data_AF-A0A396II38-F1
#
_entry.id   AF-A0A396II38-F1
#
_cell.length_a   1.000
_cell.length_b   1.000
_cell.length_c   1.000
_cell.angle_alpha   90.00
_cell.angle_beta   90.00
_cell.angle_gamma   90.00
#
_symmetry.space_group_name_H-M   'P 1'
#
loop_
_entity.id
_entity.type
_entity.pdbx_description
1 polymer ?
#
loop_
_entity_poly.entity_id
_entity_poly.type
_entity_poly.pdbx_seq_one_letter_code
_entity_poly.pdbx_strand_id
1 'polypeptide(L)'
;MSRSTHSLFSNVNIKSTVLPSLRGKKDELLLRELLRRWPNHKERTCQRSKYFSYLDRYHVRRHQLPSQQEIGFLSFYYLVYDELNKQVMDAILAMIDQKHARERLI
;
A
#
# COMPACT_ATOMS: atom_id res chain seq x y z
N MET A 1 21.59 -19.01 2.80
CA MET A 1 21.20 -17.58 2.75
C MET A 1 20.48 -17.35 1.42
N SER A 2 19.31 -16.75 1.23
CA SER A 2 18.68 -15.61 1.88
C SER A 2 17.16 -15.66 1.62
N ARG A 3 16.31 -15.72 2.65
CA ARG A 3 14.85 -15.46 2.54
C ARG A 3 14.44 -14.18 3.28
N SER A 4 15.27 -13.71 4.22
CA SER A 4 14.98 -12.52 5.04
C SER A 4 15.31 -11.19 4.38
N THR A 5 16.22 -11.13 3.40
CA THR A 5 16.61 -9.82 2.81
C THR A 5 15.49 -9.19 1.99
N HIS A 6 14.57 -9.98 1.47
CA HIS A 6 13.68 -9.53 0.41
C HIS A 6 12.34 -8.97 0.89
N SER A 7 11.91 -9.24 2.14
CA SER A 7 10.84 -8.48 2.81
C SER A 7 11.39 -7.20 3.44
N LEU A 8 12.65 -7.21 3.89
CA LEU A 8 13.35 -6.03 4.38
C LEU A 8 13.53 -5.00 3.25
N PHE A 9 13.91 -5.41 2.05
CA PHE A 9 14.07 -4.49 0.90
C PHE A 9 12.76 -3.81 0.46
N SER A 10 11.62 -4.52 0.47
CA SER A 10 10.32 -3.91 0.15
C SER A 10 9.90 -2.92 1.24
N ASN A 11 10.10 -3.27 2.51
CA ASN A 11 9.81 -2.40 3.64
C ASN A 11 10.71 -1.15 3.65
N VAL A 12 11.99 -1.32 3.34
CA VAL A 12 12.95 -0.21 3.19
C VAL A 12 12.51 0.72 2.06
N ASN A 13 12.14 0.21 0.88
CA ASN A 13 11.72 1.05 -0.23
C ASN A 13 10.43 1.85 0.06
N ILE A 14 9.46 1.24 0.75
CA ILE A 14 8.23 1.91 1.19
C ILE A 14 8.57 3.03 2.17
N LYS A 15 9.40 2.75 3.19
CA LYS A 15 9.78 3.76 4.20
C LYS A 15 10.71 4.85 3.67
N SER A 16 11.62 4.54 2.75
CA SER A 16 12.62 5.48 2.24
C SER A 16 12.14 6.31 1.05
N THR A 17 11.15 5.82 0.30
CA THR A 17 10.77 6.43 -0.98
C THR A 17 9.31 6.82 -1.02
N VAL A 18 8.41 5.96 -0.54
CA VAL A 18 6.96 6.18 -0.61
C VAL A 18 6.51 7.14 0.48
N LEU A 19 6.87 6.89 1.75
CA LEU A 19 6.46 7.75 2.87
C LEU A 19 6.97 9.19 2.75
N PRO A 20 8.26 9.47 2.46
CA PRO A 20 8.76 10.84 2.42
C PRO A 20 8.13 11.72 1.34
N SER A 21 7.60 11.11 0.29
CA SER A 21 6.98 11.83 -0.82
C SER A 21 5.44 11.85 -0.75
N LEU A 22 4.88 11.22 0.29
CA LEU A 22 3.53 11.43 0.79
C LEU A 22 3.53 12.46 1.93
N ARG A 23 4.59 12.51 2.74
CA ARG A 23 4.82 13.56 3.74
C ARG A 23 4.79 14.94 3.09
N GLY A 24 3.94 15.83 3.62
CA GLY A 24 3.78 17.21 3.15
C GLY A 24 2.69 17.41 2.09
N LYS A 25 2.10 16.35 1.54
CA LYS A 25 0.89 16.46 0.70
C LYS A 25 -0.35 16.37 1.58
N LYS A 26 -1.36 17.20 1.30
CA LYS A 26 -2.65 17.20 1.99
C LYS A 26 -3.78 17.02 1.00
N ASP A 27 -4.94 16.65 1.52
CA ASP A 27 -6.22 16.65 0.80
C ASP A 27 -6.16 15.85 -0.52
N GLU A 28 -6.67 16.42 -1.62
CA GLU A 28 -6.75 15.76 -2.92
C GLU A 28 -5.38 15.34 -3.50
N LEU A 29 -4.34 16.14 -3.25
CA LEU A 29 -2.98 15.87 -3.73
C LEU A 29 -2.37 14.63 -3.05
N LEU A 30 -2.69 14.42 -1.77
CA LEU A 30 -2.30 13.22 -1.03
C LEU A 30 -2.99 11.98 -1.62
N LEU A 31 -4.31 12.06 -1.81
CA LEU A 31 -5.11 10.96 -2.35
C LEU A 31 -4.68 10.57 -3.77
N ARG A 32 -4.41 11.56 -4.63
CA ARG A 32 -3.96 11.33 -6.01
C ARG A 32 -2.59 10.66 -6.07
N GLU A 33 -1.66 11.05 -5.20
CA GLU A 33 -0.34 10.41 -5.13
C GLU A 33 -0.44 8.97 -4.62
N LEU A 34 -1.29 8.74 -3.61
CA LEU A 34 -1.55 7.41 -3.05
C LEU A 34 -2.11 6.47 -4.13
N LEU A 35 -3.15 6.93 -4.84
CA LEU A 35 -3.78 6.18 -5.94
C LEU A 35 -2.82 5.92 -7.10
N ARG A 36 -1.91 6.85 -7.40
CA ARG A 36 -0.89 6.65 -8.45
C ARG A 36 0.11 5.55 -8.10
N ARG A 37 0.44 5.38 -6.82
CA ARG A 37 1.50 4.45 -6.38
C ARG A 37 1.01 3.06 -6.05
N TRP A 38 -0.25 2.93 -5.65
CA TRP A 38 -0.86 1.63 -5.35
C TRP A 38 -0.74 0.62 -6.51
N PRO A 39 -1.01 0.96 -7.79
CA PRO A 39 -0.84 0.05 -8.92
C PRO A 39 0.60 -0.42 -9.07
N ASN A 40 1.57 0.50 -8.94
CA ASN A 40 2.99 0.18 -9.06
C ASN A 40 3.47 -0.76 -7.94
N HIS A 41 2.88 -0.65 -6.75
CA HIS A 41 3.15 -1.58 -5.65
C HIS A 41 2.47 -2.93 -5.90
N LYS A 42 1.22 -2.93 -6.37
CA LYS A 42 0.45 -4.13 -6.70
C LYS A 42 1.09 -4.93 -7.82
N GLU A 43 1.53 -4.27 -8.89
CA GLU A 43 2.19 -4.91 -10.02
C GLU A 43 3.51 -5.57 -9.60
N ARG A 44 4.37 -4.84 -8.88
CA ARG A 44 5.62 -5.39 -8.34
C ARG A 44 5.39 -6.58 -7.41
N THR A 45 4.36 -6.51 -6.54
CA THR A 45 4.03 -7.59 -5.60
C THR A 45 3.44 -8.81 -6.31
N CYS A 46 2.52 -8.59 -7.26
CA CYS A 46 1.90 -9.66 -8.05
C CYS A 46 2.91 -10.34 -8.97
N GLN A 47 3.78 -9.60 -9.64
CA GLN A 47 4.77 -10.17 -10.55
C GLN A 47 5.73 -11.09 -9.78
N ARG A 48 6.16 -10.64 -8.60
CA ARG A 48 7.03 -11.41 -7.73
C ARG A 48 6.37 -12.69 -7.21
N SER A 49 5.10 -12.63 -6.84
CA SER A 49 4.29 -13.81 -6.51
C SER A 49 4.22 -14.82 -7.67
N LYS A 50 4.00 -14.35 -8.91
CA LYS A 50 3.93 -15.22 -10.09
C LYS A 50 5.22 -16.02 -10.30
N TYR A 51 6.39 -15.37 -10.16
CA TYR A 51 7.69 -16.06 -10.28
C TYR A 51 7.92 -17.11 -9.18
N PHE A 52 7.42 -16.88 -7.97
CA PHE A 52 7.59 -17.77 -6.82
C PHE A 52 6.40 -18.70 -6.57
N SER A 53 5.39 -18.69 -7.43
CA SER A 53 4.15 -19.46 -7.29
C SER A 53 4.39 -20.97 -7.11
N TYR A 54 5.42 -21.51 -7.77
CA TYR A 54 5.84 -22.90 -7.61
C TYR A 54 6.35 -23.18 -6.19
N LEU A 55 7.19 -22.30 -5.64
CA LEU A 55 7.71 -22.44 -4.29
C LEU A 55 6.62 -22.23 -3.24
N ASP A 56 5.73 -21.25 -3.45
CA ASP A 56 4.60 -20.99 -2.57
C ASP A 56 3.69 -22.21 -2.48
N ARG A 57 3.39 -22.91 -3.59
CA ARG A 57 2.52 -24.09 -3.58
C ARG A 57 3.01 -25.22 -2.67
N TYR A 58 4.32 -25.40 -2.54
CA TYR A 58 4.91 -26.41 -1.67
C TYR A 58 5.16 -25.91 -0.24
N HIS A 59 5.70 -24.69 -0.09
CA HIS A 59 6.07 -24.16 1.22
C HIS A 59 4.87 -23.60 2.01
N VAL A 60 3.95 -22.87 1.37
CA VAL A 60 2.75 -22.32 2.03
C VAL A 60 1.85 -23.45 2.53
N ARG A 61 1.59 -24.45 1.69
CA ARG A 61 0.73 -25.59 2.07
C ARG A 61 1.33 -26.42 3.21
N ARG A 62 2.64 -26.65 3.19
CA ARG A 62 3.31 -27.51 4.19
C ARG A 62 3.54 -26.81 5.52
N HIS A 63 3.69 -25.49 5.53
CA HIS A 63 4.02 -24.72 6.73
C HIS A 63 2.90 -23.78 7.20
N GLN A 64 1.75 -23.74 6.51
CA GLN A 64 0.63 -22.84 6.80
C GLN A 64 1.04 -21.36 6.90
N LEU A 65 2.04 -20.96 6.12
CA LEU A 65 2.56 -19.60 6.11
C LEU A 65 1.78 -18.72 5.13
N PRO A 66 1.58 -17.42 5.42
CA PRO A 66 1.00 -16.51 4.46
C PRO A 66 1.85 -16.44 3.19
N SER A 67 1.20 -16.34 2.04
CA SER A 67 1.88 -16.24 0.75
C SER A 67 2.72 -14.98 0.67
N GLN A 68 3.76 -15.02 -0.16
CA GLN A 68 4.63 -13.86 -0.33
C GLN A 68 3.89 -12.64 -0.89
N GLN A 69 2.81 -12.90 -1.63
CA GLN A 69 1.87 -11.90 -2.12
C GLN A 69 1.11 -11.21 -0.98
N GLU A 70 0.52 -11.98 -0.08
CA GLU A 70 -0.23 -11.47 1.07
C GLU A 70 0.68 -10.64 1.99
N ILE A 71 1.89 -11.13 2.30
CA ILE A 71 2.86 -10.40 3.10
C ILE A 71 3.24 -9.07 2.42
N GLY A 72 3.44 -9.07 1.11
CA GLY A 72 3.76 -7.85 0.35
C GLY A 72 2.64 -6.81 0.42
N PHE A 73 1.39 -7.23 0.23
CA PHE A 73 0.23 -6.33 0.33
C PHE A 73 0.02 -5.80 1.75
N LEU A 74 0.08 -6.69 2.75
CA LEU A 74 -0.07 -6.30 4.16
C LEU A 74 1.03 -5.33 4.58
N SER A 75 2.26 -5.50 4.09
CA SER A 75 3.36 -4.59 4.42
C SER A 75 3.10 -3.17 3.94
N PHE A 76 2.63 -2.99 2.69
CA PHE A 76 2.25 -1.66 2.20
C PHE A 76 1.05 -1.10 2.95
N TYR A 77 0.04 -1.94 3.18
CA TYR A 77 -1.13 -1.54 3.94
C TYR A 77 -0.73 -1.05 5.33
N TYR A 78 -0.08 -1.86 6.17
CA TYR A 78 0.32 -1.45 7.52
C TYR A 78 1.23 -0.23 7.51
N LEU A 79 2.25 -0.16 6.66
CA LEU A 79 3.19 0.96 6.68
C LEU A 79 2.60 2.29 6.22
N VAL A 80 1.68 2.25 5.25
CA VAL A 80 1.09 3.48 4.69
C VAL A 80 -0.18 3.85 5.43
N TYR A 81 -0.99 2.88 5.84
CA TYR A 81 -2.22 3.08 6.60
C TYR A 81 -1.91 3.58 8.01
N ASP A 82 -0.95 2.98 8.73
CA ASP A 82 -0.61 3.41 10.10
C ASP A 82 -0.21 4.89 10.18
N GLU A 83 0.53 5.39 9.18
CA GLU A 83 0.99 6.79 9.17
C GLU A 83 -0.03 7.77 8.57
N LEU A 84 -0.79 7.37 7.54
CA LEU A 84 -1.59 8.30 6.74
C LEU A 84 -3.10 8.13 6.90
N ASN A 85 -3.59 7.12 7.62
CA ASN A 85 -5.02 6.83 7.73
C ASN A 85 -5.82 8.06 8.18
N LYS A 86 -5.37 8.75 9.23
CA LYS A 86 -6.06 9.96 9.71
C LYS A 86 -6.14 11.05 8.63
N GLN A 87 -5.03 11.36 7.97
CA GLN A 87 -4.97 12.39 6.93
C GLN A 87 -5.80 12.02 5.70
N VAL A 88 -5.80 10.75 5.31
CA VAL A 88 -6.60 10.22 4.20
C VAL A 88 -8.09 10.29 4.54
N MET A 89 -8.48 9.91 5.75
CA MET A 89 -9.87 9.98 6.20
C MET A 89 -10.37 11.42 6.29
N ASP A 90 -9.58 12.32 6.87
CA ASP A 90 -9.89 13.75 6.95
C ASP A 90 -10.09 14.35 5.55
N ALA A 91 -9.20 14.01 4.60
CA ALA A 91 -9.30 14.44 3.20
C ALA A 91 -10.56 13.92 2.50
N ILE A 92 -10.90 12.64 2.69
CA ILE A 92 -12.10 12.04 2.11
C ILE A 92 -13.37 12.69 2.67
N LEU A 93 -13.43 12.90 3.99
CA LEU A 93 -14.56 13.55 4.64
C LEU A 93 -14.74 14.98 4.13
N ALA A 94 -13.65 15.75 4.04
CA ALA A 94 -13.68 17.11 3.49
C ALA A 94 -14.21 17.16 2.04
N MET A 95 -13.84 16.19 1.19
CA MET A 95 -14.35 16.09 -0.17
C MET A 95 -15.85 15.77 -0.22
N ILE A 96 -16.31 14.89 0.67
CA ILE A 96 -17.74 14.53 0.79
C ILE A 96 -18.56 15.73 1.26
N ASP A 97 -18.08 16.44 2.28
CA ASP A 97 -18.76 17.63 2.82
C ASP A 97 -18.84 18.74 1.77
N GLN A 98 -17.76 18.95 1.01
CA GLN A 98 -17.75 19.91 -0.10
C GLN A 98 -18.76 19.53 -1.18
N LYS A 99 -18.88 18.24 -1.51
CA LYS A 99 -19.86 17.74 -2.49
C LYS A 99 -21.29 17.99 -2.00
N HIS A 100 -21.61 17.62 -0.77
CA HIS A 100 -22.93 17.83 -0.19
C HIS A 100 -23.30 19.32 -0.07
N ALA A 101 -22.32 20.20 0.21
CA ALA A 101 -22.55 21.63 0.23
C ALA A 101 -22.87 22.21 -1.16
N ARG A 102 -22.19 21.73 -2.22
CA ARG A 102 -22.48 22.15 -3.60
C ARG A 102 -23.86 21.68 -4.08
N GLU A 103 -24.26 20.47 -3.71
CA GLU A 103 -25.57 19.91 -4.08
C GLU A 103 -26.74 20.64 -3.40
N ARG A 104 -26.53 21.23 -2.22
CA ARG A 104 -27.55 22.04 -1.51
C ARG A 104 -27.68 23.47 -2.01
N LEU A 105 -26.76 23.93 -2.87
CA LEU A 105 -26.75 25.28 -3.47
C LEU A 105 -27.35 25.30 -4.89
N ILE A 106 -27.91 24.17 -5.34
CA ILE A 106 -28.55 23.97 -6.65
C ILE A 106 -30.04 23.72 -6.44
#